data_AF-A0A0Q4UWP6-F1
#
_entry.id   AF-A0A0Q4UWP6-F1
#
_cell.length_a   1.000
_cell.length_b   1.000
_cell.length_c   1.000
_cell.angle_alpha   90.00
_cell.angle_beta   90.00
_cell.angle_gamma   90.00
#
_symmetry.space_group_name_H-M   'P 1'
#
loop_
_entity.id
_entity.type
_entity.pdbx_description
1 polymer ?
#
loop_
_entity_poly.entity_id
_entity_poly.type
_entity_poly.pdbx_seq_one_letter_code
_entity_poly.pdbx_strand_id
1 'polypeptide(L)' 'MLTIKKPKTTIAFGLFFILFGIAEMIFNPADAAGKIIFAIVLIAPGLIFIVAGARALARRDHP' A
#
# COMPACT_ATOMS: atom_id res chain seq x y z
N MET A 1 18.62 12.71 15.87
CA MET A 1 17.29 13.33 15.71
C MET A 1 16.67 12.78 14.42
N LEU A 2 16.01 11.61 14.49
CA LEU A 2 15.38 10.96 13.32
C LEU A 2 13.90 11.38 13.22
N THR A 3 13.66 12.67 12.97
CA THR A 3 12.31 13.27 12.93
C THR A 3 11.72 13.32 11.52
N ILE A 4 12.07 12.37 10.66
CA ILE A 4 11.49 12.29 9.31
C ILE A 4 10.44 11.17 9.30
N LYS A 5 9.38 11.31 10.10
CA LYS A 5 8.13 10.59 9.85
C LYS A 5 7.47 11.30 8.66
N LYS A 6 7.57 10.73 7.46
CA LYS A 6 6.86 11.20 6.25
C LYS A 6 5.61 10.34 6.02
N PRO A 7 4.53 10.54 6.80
CA PRO A 7 3.31 9.74 6.69
C PRO A 7 2.71 9.80 5.28
N LYS A 8 2.79 10.96 4.62
CA LYS A 8 2.35 11.13 3.23
C LYS A 8 3.10 10.22 2.25
N THR A 9 4.41 10.05 2.43
CA THR A 9 5.21 9.14 1.61
C THR A 9 4.84 7.68 1.85
N THR A 10 4.56 7.30 3.10
CA THR A 10 4.07 5.95 3.44
C THR A 10 2.72 5.65 2.78
N ILE A 11 1.78 6.61 2.79
CA ILE A 11 0.50 6.48 2.09
C ILE A 11 0.71 6.35 0.58
N ALA A 12 1.61 7.16 0.00
CA ALA A 12 1.93 7.11 -1.43
C ALA A 12 2.52 5.76 -1.85
N PHE A 13 3.42 5.17 -1.05
CA PHE A 13 3.90 3.81 -1.29
C PHE A 13 2.76 2.78 -1.21
N GLY A 14 1.86 2.91 -0.24
CA GLY A 14 0.71 2.03 -0.14
C GLY A 14 -0.21 2.10 -1.36
N LEU A 15 -0.49 3.31 -1.86
CA LEU A 15 -1.23 3.52 -3.12
C LEU A 15 -0.51 2.89 -4.31
N PHE A 16 0.81 3.04 -4.41
CA PHE A 16 1.61 2.43 -5.48
C PHE A 16 1.45 0.91 -5.50
N PHE A 17 1.54 0.24 -4.35
CA PHE A 17 1.37 -1.21 -4.24
C PHE A 17 -0.03 -1.67 -4.69
N ILE A 18 -1.07 -0.94 -4.32
CA ILE A 18 -2.45 -1.26 -4.73
C ILE A 18 -2.62 -1.09 -6.24
N LEU A 19 -2.20 0.05 -6.79
CA LEU A 19 -2.32 0.33 -8.23
C LEU A 19 -1.50 -0.67 -9.06
N PHE A 20 -0.30 -0.99 -8.60
CA PHE A 20 0.54 -1.99 -9.25
C PHE A 20 -0.09 -3.39 -9.19
N GLY A 21 -0.64 -3.80 -8.04
CA GLY A 21 -1.36 -5.07 -7.92
C GLY A 21 -2.60 -5.17 -8.81
N ILE A 22 -3.36 -4.08 -8.95
CA ILE A 22 -4.50 -4.03 -9.87
C ILE A 22 -4.04 -4.12 -11.33
N ALA A 23 -2.98 -3.39 -11.69
CA ALA A 23 -2.41 -3.46 -13.04
C ALA A 23 -1.93 -4.90 -13.35
N GLU A 24 -1.27 -5.56 -12.42
CA GLU A 24 -0.84 -6.96 -12.52
C GLU A 24 -2.04 -7.88 -12.79
N MET A 25 -3.14 -7.77 -12.02
CA MET A 25 -4.34 -8.58 -12.26
C MET A 25 -4.94 -8.42 -13.66
N ILE A 26 -4.88 -7.20 -14.22
CA ILE A 26 -5.43 -6.87 -15.54
C ILE A 26 -4.54 -7.43 -16.65
N PHE A 27 -3.22 -7.20 -16.56
CA PHE A 27 -2.28 -7.48 -17.65
C PHE A 27 -1.59 -8.85 -17.56
N ASN A 28 -1.60 -9.51 -16.40
CA ASN A 28 -0.95 -10.80 -16.23
C ASN A 28 -1.83 -11.94 -16.81
N PRO A 29 -1.28 -12.78 -17.71
CA PRO A 29 -1.96 -13.97 -18.21
C PRO A 29 -2.02 -15.13 -17.19
N ALA A 30 -1.57 -14.93 -15.95
CA ALA A 30 -1.66 -15.92 -14.90
C ALA A 30 -3.10 -16.42 -14.68
N ASP A 31 -3.20 -17.72 -14.37
CA ASP A 31 -4.48 -18.36 -14.06
C ASP A 31 -5.11 -17.76 -12.79
N ALA A 32 -6.40 -18.00 -12.55
CA ALA A 32 -7.17 -17.36 -11.48
C ALA A 32 -6.50 -17.46 -10.10
N ALA A 33 -5.88 -18.61 -9.79
CA ALA A 33 -5.13 -18.82 -8.55
C ALA A 33 -3.88 -17.94 -8.44
N GLY A 34 -3.15 -17.73 -9.54
CA GLY A 34 -1.98 -16.86 -9.59
C GLY A 34 -2.37 -15.40 -9.36
N LYS A 35 -3.46 -14.93 -9.99
CA LYS A 35 -3.98 -13.57 -9.81
C LYS A 35 -4.37 -13.28 -8.35
N ILE A 36 -4.96 -14.25 -7.64
CA ILE A 36 -5.32 -14.11 -6.23
C ILE A 36 -4.06 -13.98 -5.36
N ILE A 37 -3.03 -14.80 -5.61
CA ILE A 37 -1.77 -14.74 -4.86
C ILE A 37 -1.10 -13.37 -5.07
N PHE A 38 -1.00 -12.89 -6.31
CA PHE A 38 -0.43 -11.57 -6.60
C PHE A 38 -1.26 -10.43 -5.98
N ALA A 39 -2.58 -10.52 -6.02
CA ALA A 39 -3.46 -9.57 -5.36
C ALA A 39 -3.17 -9.51 -3.85
N ILE A 40 -3.04 -10.66 -3.17
CA ILE A 40 -2.73 -10.69 -1.73
C ILE A 40 -1.34 -10.11 -1.46
N VAL A 41 -0.33 -10.50 -2.24
CA VAL A 41 1.07 -10.08 -2.04
C VAL A 41 1.28 -8.59 -2.32
N LEU A 42 0.51 -7.97 -3.21
CA LEU A 42 0.67 -6.56 -3.56
C LEU A 42 -0.35 -5.65 -2.85
N ILE A 43 -1.63 -6.02 -2.84
CA ILE A 43 -2.69 -5.18 -2.29
C ILE A 43 -2.65 -5.18 -0.75
N ALA A 44 -2.41 -6.33 -0.10
CA ALA A 44 -2.44 -6.39 1.36
C ALA A 44 -1.33 -5.55 2.01
N PRO A 45 -0.05 -5.59 1.56
CA PRO A 45 0.96 -4.65 2.03
C PRO A 45 0.60 -3.20 1.72
N GLY A 46 0.04 -2.92 0.54
CA GLY A 46 -0.43 -1.59 0.17
C GLY A 46 -1.42 -1.01 1.18
N LEU A 47 -2.41 -1.82 1.59
CA LEU A 47 -3.36 -1.44 2.64
C LEU A 47 -2.69 -1.20 4.00
N ILE A 48 -1.72 -2.04 4.39
CA ILE A 48 -0.95 -1.85 5.63
C ILE A 48 -0.20 -0.52 5.60
N PHE A 49 0.47 -0.19 4.49
CA PHE A 49 1.19 1.07 4.32
C PHE A 49 0.23 2.28 4.41
N ILE A 50 -0.95 2.21 3.78
CA ILE A 50 -1.94 3.28 3.88
C ILE A 50 -2.43 3.45 5.31
N VAL A 51 -2.81 2.36 6.00
CA VAL A 51 -3.30 2.42 7.38
C VAL A 51 -2.23 2.95 8.34
N ALA A 52 -0.99 2.49 8.20
CA ALA A 52 0.14 2.96 9.00
C ALA A 52 0.42 4.45 8.76
N GLY A 53 0.42 4.87 7.49
CA GLY A 53 0.61 6.26 7.11
C GLY A 53 -0.53 7.17 7.60
N ALA A 54 -1.79 6.73 7.47
CA ALA A 54 -2.97 7.43 7.95
C ALA A 54 -2.97 7.58 9.48
N ARG A 55 -2.66 6.51 10.23
CA ARG A 55 -2.49 6.59 11.69
C ARG A 55 -1.37 7.54 12.10
N ALA A 56 -0.26 7.53 11.35
CA ALA A 56 0.85 8.45 11.61
C ALA A 56 0.51 9.91 11.26
N LEU A 57 -0.37 10.15 10.28
CA LEU A 57 -0.89 11.48 9.96
C LEU A 57 -1.86 11.97 11.04
N ALA A 58 -2.82 11.14 11.46
CA ALA A 58 -3.80 11.49 12.49
C ALA A 58 -3.17 11.83 13.85
N ARG A 59 -2.05 11.18 14.23
CA ARG A 59 -1.27 11.52 15.42
C ARG A 59 -0.54 12.86 15.32
N ARG A 60 -0.41 13.42 14.12
CA ARG A 60 0.21 14.73 13.90
C ARG A 60 -0.81 15.87 14.00
N ASP A 61 -2.09 15.55 13.81
CA ASP A 61 -3.20 16.51 13.89
C ASP A 61 -3.77 16.62 15.33
N HIS A 62 -3.48 15.66 16.21
CA HIS A 62 -3.70 15.80 17.65
C HIS A 62 -2.36 16.10 18.36
N PRO A 63 -2.17 17.31 18.90
CA PRO A 63 -0.99 17.68 19.69
C PRO A 63 -0.91 16.94 21.03
#